data_AF-A0A4Q1BH49-F1
#
_entry.id   AF-A0A4Q1BH49-F1
#
_cell.length_a   1.000
_cell.length_b   1.000
_cell.length_c   1.000
_cell.angle_alpha   90.00
_cell.angle_beta   90.00
_cell.angle_gamma   90.00
#
_symmetry.space_group_name_H-M   'P 1'
#
loop_
_entity.id
_entity.type
_entity.pdbx_description
1 polymer ?
#
loop_
_entity_poly.entity_id
_entity_poly.type
_entity_poly.pdbx_seq_one_letter_code
_entity_poly.pdbx_strand_id
1 'polypeptide(L)'
;MVKKSSTVGPVSTHEHTLHNARDKASLNRRVQDDFRSAVGRLEQAWGKGGSQGEKGIKQYDKWFRQLTSRILDLYAEDNLENSTQTISLECCAAILSLDIPHWSEGHVEDIVSIRAILRPDQIWEDVSFSTSMFLSFIT
;
A
#
# COMPACT_ATOMS: atom_id res chain seq x y z
N MET A 1 62.45 9.81 7.83
CA MET A 1 61.31 8.87 7.91
C MET A 1 60.10 9.62 8.43
N VAL A 2 59.15 9.98 7.56
CA VAL A 2 57.90 10.62 7.95
C VAL A 2 56.83 9.54 8.03
N LYS A 3 56.34 9.24 9.25
CA LYS A 3 55.17 8.38 9.45
C LYS A 3 53.93 9.14 8.98
N LYS A 4 53.29 8.68 7.89
CA LYS A 4 51.94 9.09 7.53
C LYS A 4 50.98 8.50 8.56
N SER A 5 50.37 9.37 9.36
CA SER A 5 49.19 9.01 10.17
C SER A 5 47.99 8.97 9.23
N SER A 6 47.43 7.79 8.99
CA SER A 6 46.14 7.64 8.32
C SER A 6 45.03 7.80 9.34
N THR A 7 44.42 8.98 9.38
CA THR A 7 43.14 9.20 10.06
C THR A 7 42.02 8.65 9.18
N VAL A 8 41.59 7.42 9.45
CA VAL A 8 40.35 6.87 8.88
C VAL A 8 39.24 7.18 9.88
N GLY A 9 38.50 8.26 9.62
CA GLY A 9 37.31 8.64 10.38
C GLY A 9 36.05 7.86 9.94
N PRO A 10 34.91 8.02 10.65
CA PRO A 10 33.74 7.15 10.57
C PRO A 10 32.86 7.50 9.35
N VAL A 11 33.32 7.15 8.14
CA VAL A 11 32.57 7.43 6.90
C VAL A 11 31.46 6.40 6.65
N SER A 12 31.58 5.18 7.20
CA SER A 12 30.68 4.06 6.87
C SER A 12 29.26 4.19 7.44
N THR A 13 29.08 4.65 8.68
CA THR A 13 27.73 4.63 9.32
C THR A 13 26.81 5.73 8.80
N HIS A 14 27.36 6.91 8.47
CA HIS A 14 26.57 8.04 8.00
C HIS A 14 26.08 7.83 6.55
N GLU A 15 26.93 7.31 5.68
CA GLU A 15 26.57 7.02 4.28
C GLU A 15 25.49 5.92 4.18
N HIS A 16 25.60 4.86 4.99
CA HIS A 16 24.58 3.81 5.03
C HIS A 16 23.22 4.33 5.53
N THR A 17 23.22 5.20 6.54
CA THR A 17 21.98 5.80 7.07
C THR A 17 21.30 6.69 6.04
N LEU A 18 22.08 7.52 5.33
CA LEU A 18 21.55 8.39 4.28
C LEU A 18 21.04 7.60 3.06
N HIS A 19 21.74 6.52 2.68
CA HIS A 19 21.32 5.63 1.60
C HIS A 19 19.97 4.98 1.93
N ASN A 20 19.85 4.39 3.11
CA ASN A 20 18.61 3.76 3.57
C ASN A 20 17.45 4.77 3.62
N ALA A 21 17.66 5.97 4.17
CA ALA A 21 16.63 7.01 4.22
C ALA A 21 16.16 7.43 2.81
N ARG A 22 17.08 7.55 1.85
CA ARG A 22 16.76 7.87 0.46
C ARG A 22 15.93 6.76 -0.20
N ASP A 23 16.24 5.51 0.10
CA ASP A 23 15.51 4.36 -0.43
C ASP A 23 14.08 4.31 0.12
N LYS A 24 13.88 4.60 1.41
CA LYS A 24 12.53 4.65 2.03
C LYS A 24 11.68 5.81 1.49
N ALA A 25 12.26 6.99 1.29
CA ALA A 25 11.57 8.11 0.65
C ALA A 25 11.24 7.82 -0.83
N SER A 26 12.06 7.02 -1.52
CA SER A 26 11.75 6.55 -2.88
C SER A 26 10.58 5.55 -2.90
N LEU A 27 10.53 4.66 -1.91
CA LEU A 27 9.46 3.67 -1.77
C LEU A 27 8.12 4.35 -1.44
N ASN A 28 8.09 5.30 -0.50
CA ASN A 28 6.89 6.10 -0.22
C ASN A 28 6.34 6.77 -1.48
N ARG A 29 7.19 7.46 -2.24
CA ARG A 29 6.77 8.09 -3.51
C ARG A 29 6.20 7.10 -4.51
N ARG A 30 6.84 5.93 -4.66
CA ARG A 30 6.33 4.88 -5.55
C ARG A 30 4.96 4.34 -5.09
N VAL A 31 4.79 4.11 -3.80
CA VAL A 31 3.51 3.68 -3.23
C VAL A 31 2.43 4.74 -3.45
N GLN A 32 2.76 6.02 -3.23
CA GLN A 32 1.84 7.13 -3.53
C GLN A 32 1.41 7.15 -4.99
N ASP A 33 2.36 7.02 -5.94
CA ASP A 33 2.06 7.00 -7.37
C ASP A 33 1.21 5.78 -7.77
N ASP A 34 1.50 4.61 -7.21
CA ASP A 34 0.72 3.39 -7.43
C ASP A 34 -0.73 3.59 -6.93
N PHE A 35 -0.95 4.14 -5.72
CA PHE A 35 -2.29 4.46 -5.20
C PHE A 35 -3.01 5.51 -6.05
N ARG A 36 -2.34 6.59 -6.46
CA ARG A 36 -2.92 7.61 -7.37
C ARG A 36 -3.40 7.00 -8.69
N SER A 37 -2.75 5.93 -9.15
CA SER A 37 -3.12 5.23 -10.39
C SER A 37 -4.16 4.11 -10.19
N ALA A 38 -4.45 3.69 -8.96
CA ALA A 38 -5.20 2.46 -8.69
C ALA A 38 -6.66 2.53 -9.18
N VAL A 39 -7.32 3.68 -9.05
CA VAL A 39 -8.70 3.89 -9.54
C VAL A 39 -8.76 3.68 -11.05
N GLY A 40 -7.93 4.41 -11.80
CA GLY A 40 -7.89 4.30 -13.26
C GLY A 40 -7.47 2.90 -13.74
N ARG A 41 -6.61 2.20 -13.00
CA ARG A 41 -6.27 0.80 -13.28
C ARG A 41 -7.47 -0.14 -13.10
N LEU A 42 -8.31 0.08 -12.09
CA LEU A 42 -9.51 -0.73 -11.88
C LEU A 42 -10.55 -0.50 -12.97
N GLU A 43 -10.78 0.77 -13.35
CA GLU A 43 -11.66 1.12 -14.46
C GLU A 43 -11.18 0.49 -15.78
N GLN A 44 -9.87 0.53 -16.05
CA GLN A 44 -9.28 -0.12 -17.22
C GLN A 44 -9.40 -1.64 -17.16
N ALA A 45 -9.18 -2.24 -16.00
CA ALA A 45 -9.30 -3.68 -15.78
C ALA A 45 -10.73 -4.15 -16.02
N TRP A 46 -11.72 -3.37 -15.58
CA TRP A 46 -13.13 -3.67 -15.82
C TRP A 46 -13.54 -3.43 -17.27
N GLY A 47 -13.13 -2.31 -17.87
CA GLY A 47 -13.41 -1.95 -19.25
C GLY A 47 -14.92 -1.90 -19.54
N LYS A 48 -15.39 -2.80 -20.42
CA LYS A 48 -16.83 -2.94 -20.76
C LYS A 48 -17.54 -4.03 -19.93
N GLY A 49 -16.87 -4.59 -18.93
CA GLY A 49 -17.38 -5.67 -18.10
C GLY A 49 -17.40 -7.05 -18.77
N GLY A 50 -18.23 -7.94 -18.22
CA GLY A 50 -18.34 -9.34 -18.63
C GLY A 50 -17.09 -10.16 -18.32
N SER A 51 -16.94 -11.30 -18.99
CA SER A 51 -15.86 -12.26 -18.70
C SER A 51 -14.44 -11.72 -18.92
N GLN A 52 -14.26 -10.71 -19.77
CA GLN A 52 -12.98 -10.02 -19.94
C GLN A 52 -12.71 -9.05 -18.80
N GLY A 53 -13.72 -8.28 -18.37
CA GLY A 53 -13.64 -7.43 -17.19
C GLY A 53 -13.33 -8.23 -15.92
N GLU A 54 -13.98 -9.38 -15.73
CA GLU A 54 -13.69 -10.29 -14.61
C GLU A 54 -12.22 -10.78 -14.60
N LYS A 55 -11.66 -11.11 -15.78
CA LYS A 55 -10.25 -11.49 -15.90
C LYS A 55 -9.32 -10.32 -15.61
N GLY A 56 -9.68 -9.11 -16.04
CA GLY A 56 -8.95 -7.89 -15.74
C GLY A 56 -8.93 -7.61 -14.25
N ILE A 57 -10.09 -7.69 -13.57
CA ILE A 57 -10.20 -7.51 -12.12
C ILE A 57 -9.30 -8.52 -11.37
N LYS A 58 -9.23 -9.78 -11.79
CA LYS A 58 -8.30 -10.75 -11.15
C LYS A 58 -6.82 -10.35 -11.26
N GLN A 59 -6.42 -9.72 -12.36
CA GLN A 59 -5.06 -9.21 -12.51
C GLN A 59 -4.84 -7.95 -11.67
N TYR A 60 -5.87 -7.10 -11.60
CA TYR A 60 -5.89 -5.95 -10.70
C TYR A 60 -5.73 -6.39 -9.24
N ASP A 61 -6.49 -7.38 -8.76
CA ASP A 61 -6.41 -7.92 -7.40
C ASP A 61 -4.98 -8.35 -7.05
N LYS A 62 -4.32 -9.08 -7.96
CA LYS A 62 -2.93 -9.52 -7.76
C LYS A 62 -1.97 -8.33 -7.65
N TRP A 63 -2.16 -7.29 -8.47
CA TRP A 63 -1.34 -6.10 -8.42
C TRP A 63 -1.62 -5.27 -7.14
N PHE A 64 -2.89 -5.11 -6.77
CA PHE A 64 -3.31 -4.35 -5.60
C PHE A 64 -2.82 -5.02 -4.31
N ARG A 65 -2.80 -6.35 -4.24
CA ARG A 65 -2.17 -7.09 -3.14
C ARG A 65 -0.69 -6.80 -2.98
N GLN A 66 0.05 -6.63 -4.08
CA GLN A 66 1.46 -6.24 -4.01
C GLN A 66 1.63 -4.80 -3.53
N LEU A 67 0.74 -3.88 -3.93
CA LEU A 67 0.71 -2.52 -3.42
C LEU A 67 0.44 -2.51 -1.91
N THR A 68 -0.53 -3.31 -1.46
CA THR A 68 -0.89 -3.51 -0.06
C THR A 68 0.30 -4.01 0.76
N SER A 69 0.99 -5.05 0.31
CA SER A 69 2.22 -5.52 0.99
C SER A 69 3.24 -4.41 1.20
N ARG A 70 3.48 -3.54 0.19
CA ARG A 70 4.47 -2.47 0.29
C ARG A 70 4.10 -1.40 1.30
N ILE A 71 2.82 -1.04 1.41
CA ILE A 71 2.40 -0.07 2.43
C ILE A 71 2.45 -0.67 3.83
N LEU A 72 2.14 -1.96 3.97
CA LEU A 72 2.28 -2.67 5.24
C LEU A 72 3.74 -2.77 5.68
N ASP A 73 4.68 -3.02 4.75
CA ASP A 73 6.11 -3.01 5.04
C ASP A 73 6.56 -1.61 5.51
N LEU A 74 6.13 -0.54 4.84
CA LEU A 74 6.42 0.83 5.25
C LEU A 74 5.88 1.14 6.66
N TYR A 75 4.66 0.67 6.96
CA TYR A 75 4.04 0.83 8.28
C TYR A 75 4.79 0.06 9.37
N ALA A 76 5.08 -1.23 9.13
CA ALA A 76 5.74 -2.10 10.10
C ALA A 76 7.16 -1.64 10.44
N GLU A 77 7.83 -0.97 9.51
CA GLU A 77 9.17 -0.40 9.71
C GLU A 77 9.16 1.05 10.25
N ASP A 78 8.01 1.60 10.64
CA ASP A 78 7.85 2.99 11.10
C ASP A 78 8.38 4.04 10.09
N ASN A 79 8.24 3.74 8.80
CA ASN A 79 8.73 4.55 7.67
C ASN A 79 7.59 5.09 6.79
N LEU A 80 6.33 4.91 7.21
CA LEU A 80 5.18 5.37 6.45
C LEU A 80 4.99 6.87 6.61
N GLU A 81 5.10 7.62 5.51
CA GLU A 81 4.84 9.05 5.53
C GLU A 81 3.33 9.34 5.68
N ASN A 82 2.99 10.39 6.43
CA ASN A 82 1.61 10.85 6.59
C ASN A 82 0.92 11.13 5.24
N SER A 83 1.65 11.67 4.27
CA SER A 83 1.16 11.90 2.91
C SER A 83 0.76 10.60 2.22
N THR A 84 1.59 9.56 2.33
CA THR A 84 1.30 8.21 1.82
C THR A 84 0.05 7.64 2.47
N GLN A 85 -0.05 7.73 3.80
CA GLN A 85 -1.24 7.28 4.54
C GLN A 85 -2.52 7.95 4.05
N THR A 86 -2.54 9.28 3.93
CA THR A 86 -3.71 10.03 3.45
C THR A 86 -4.10 9.60 2.03
N ILE A 87 -3.14 9.55 1.11
CA ILE A 87 -3.38 9.15 -0.29
C ILE A 87 -3.95 7.74 -0.38
N SER A 88 -3.42 6.81 0.43
CA SER A 88 -3.90 5.43 0.45
C SER A 88 -5.33 5.32 0.95
N LEU A 89 -5.68 6.04 2.02
CA LEU A 89 -7.04 6.04 2.56
C LEU A 89 -8.05 6.69 1.60
N GLU A 90 -7.69 7.82 0.99
CA GLU A 90 -8.50 8.48 -0.05
C GLU A 90 -8.72 7.57 -1.25
N CYS A 91 -7.66 6.89 -1.70
CA CYS A 91 -7.74 5.92 -2.80
C CYS A 91 -8.66 4.74 -2.47
N CYS A 92 -8.56 4.18 -1.26
CA CYS A 92 -9.46 3.10 -0.81
C CYS A 92 -10.93 3.52 -0.87
N ALA A 93 -11.24 4.75 -0.44
CA ALA A 93 -12.60 5.30 -0.52
C ALA A 93 -13.06 5.49 -1.96
N ALA A 94 -12.17 5.99 -2.83
CA ALA A 94 -12.48 6.18 -4.24
C ALA A 94 -12.75 4.85 -4.96
N ILE A 95 -11.94 3.81 -4.70
CA ILE A 95 -12.14 2.47 -5.27
C ILE A 95 -13.52 1.91 -4.92
N LEU A 96 -13.90 1.95 -3.64
CA LEU A 96 -15.20 1.42 -3.17
C LEU A 96 -16.40 2.26 -3.64
N SER A 97 -16.16 3.47 -4.14
CA SER A 97 -17.20 4.34 -4.69
C SER A 97 -17.43 4.11 -6.20
N LEU A 98 -16.64 3.26 -6.85
CA LEU A 98 -16.81 2.95 -8.27
C LEU A 98 -18.03 2.05 -8.49
N ASP A 99 -18.77 2.28 -9.57
CA ASP A 99 -19.83 1.37 -10.05
C ASP A 99 -19.20 0.16 -10.79
N ILE A 100 -18.32 -0.55 -10.09
CA ILE A 100 -17.62 -1.74 -10.57
C ILE A 100 -17.87 -2.87 -9.57
N PRO A 101 -18.26 -4.06 -10.03
CA PRO A 101 -18.52 -5.15 -9.11
C PRO A 101 -17.29 -5.59 -8.31
N HIS A 102 -17.45 -5.63 -6.98
CA HIS A 102 -16.40 -6.02 -6.03
C HIS A 102 -16.47 -7.50 -5.60
N TRP A 103 -17.13 -8.35 -6.39
CA TRP A 103 -17.41 -9.76 -6.07
C TRP A 103 -16.18 -10.65 -5.92
N SER A 104 -15.00 -10.23 -6.40
CA SER A 104 -13.73 -10.87 -6.06
C SER A 104 -13.16 -10.08 -4.91
N GLU A 105 -13.47 -10.54 -3.70
CA GLU A 105 -13.17 -9.85 -2.44
C GLU A 105 -11.68 -9.50 -2.26
N GLY A 106 -10.77 -9.97 -3.13
CA GLY A 106 -9.33 -9.79 -3.01
C GLY A 106 -8.88 -8.34 -2.74
N HIS A 107 -9.16 -7.39 -3.64
CA HIS A 107 -8.77 -5.99 -3.37
C HIS A 107 -9.60 -5.35 -2.25
N VAL A 108 -10.79 -5.86 -1.95
CA VAL A 108 -11.61 -5.35 -0.84
C VAL A 108 -11.04 -5.76 0.52
N GLU A 109 -10.63 -7.02 0.69
CA GLU A 109 -9.88 -7.51 1.85
C GLU A 109 -8.60 -6.71 2.06
N ASP A 110 -7.89 -6.42 0.97
CA ASP A 110 -6.69 -5.59 0.98
C ASP A 110 -7.00 -4.14 1.44
N ILE A 111 -8.11 -3.54 0.97
CA ILE A 111 -8.59 -2.22 1.42
C ILE A 111 -8.96 -2.22 2.91
N VAL A 112 -9.69 -3.24 3.38
CA VAL A 112 -10.05 -3.40 4.79
C VAL A 112 -8.79 -3.48 5.65
N SER A 113 -7.79 -4.25 5.21
CA SER A 113 -6.51 -4.39 5.89
C SER A 113 -5.76 -3.06 5.99
N ILE A 114 -5.67 -2.31 4.88
CA ILE A 114 -5.06 -0.97 4.87
C ILE A 114 -5.76 -0.06 5.87
N ARG A 115 -7.10 0.00 5.83
CA ARG A 115 -7.89 0.87 6.70
C ARG A 115 -7.77 0.54 8.18
N ALA A 116 -7.83 -0.74 8.53
CA ALA A 116 -7.69 -1.22 9.91
C ALA A 116 -6.32 -0.84 10.51
N ILE A 117 -5.26 -0.87 9.70
CA ILE A 117 -3.90 -0.57 10.17
C ILE A 117 -3.65 0.94 10.24
N LEU A 118 -4.14 1.69 9.25
CA LEU A 118 -3.89 3.13 9.15
C LEU A 118 -4.83 3.99 10.02
N ARG A 119 -6.04 3.50 10.35
CA ARG A 119 -6.99 4.15 11.28
C ARG A 119 -7.71 3.08 12.10
N PRO A 120 -7.01 2.45 13.07
CA PRO A 120 -7.61 1.39 13.90
C PRO A 120 -8.73 1.91 14.83
N ASP A 121 -8.76 3.22 15.06
CA ASP A 121 -9.74 3.94 15.86
C ASP A 121 -11.01 4.32 15.10
N GLN A 122 -11.02 4.14 13.78
CA GLN A 122 -12.15 4.47 12.92
C GLN A 122 -12.99 3.24 12.61
N ILE A 123 -14.31 3.35 12.79
CA ILE A 123 -15.27 2.37 12.29
C ILE A 123 -15.55 2.69 10.82
N TRP A 124 -15.38 1.70 9.95
CA TRP A 124 -15.60 1.82 8.52
C TRP A 124 -16.92 1.16 8.15
N GLU A 125 -17.84 1.92 7.57
CA GLU A 125 -19.15 1.43 7.09
C GLU A 125 -19.03 0.89 5.67
N ASP A 126 -18.10 -0.04 5.46
CA ASP A 126 -17.83 -0.55 4.11
C ASP A 126 -18.81 -1.66 3.76
N VAL A 127 -19.58 -1.40 2.69
CA VAL A 127 -20.41 -2.32 1.89
C VAL A 127 -20.68 -3.67 2.56
N SER A 128 -21.64 -3.70 3.50
CA SER A 128 -22.28 -4.90 4.09
C SER A 128 -21.47 -6.20 3.99
N PHE A 129 -20.26 -6.25 4.55
CA PHE A 129 -19.56 -7.53 4.70
C PHE A 129 -20.23 -8.28 5.84
N SER A 130 -20.79 -9.45 5.51
CA SER A 130 -21.30 -10.40 6.50
C SER A 130 -20.24 -10.62 7.57
N THR A 131 -20.60 -10.36 8.82
CA THR A 131 -19.80 -10.29 10.06
C THR A 131 -19.03 -11.57 10.44
N SER A 132 -18.77 -12.48 9.51
CA SER A 132 -18.23 -13.81 9.77
C SER A 132 -16.69 -13.89 9.85
N MET A 133 -15.93 -12.93 9.32
CA MET A 133 -14.46 -13.07 9.21
C MET A 133 -13.62 -12.24 10.20
N PHE A 134 -14.18 -11.19 10.81
CA PHE A 134 -13.42 -10.32 11.74
C PHE A 134 -13.01 -11.03 13.04
N LEU A 135 -13.71 -12.11 13.43
CA LEU A 135 -13.39 -12.86 14.64
C LEU A 135 -12.21 -13.83 14.47
N SER A 136 -11.69 -14.03 13.25
CA SER A 136 -10.61 -14.99 12.99
C SER A 136 -9.21 -14.39 13.09
N PHE A 137 -9.08 -13.06 13.14
CA PHE A 137 -7.77 -12.36 13.14
C PHE A 137 -7.41 -11.73 14.50
N ILE A 138 -8.32 -11.76 15.49
CA ILE A 138 -8.12 -11.19 16.83
C ILE A 138 -7.99 -12.29 17.92
N THR A 139 -7.99 -13.58 17.54
CA THR A 139 -7.69 -14.72 18.43
C THR A 139 -6.40 -15.40 18.01
#